data_AF-A0A517NUE9-F1
#
_entry.id   AF-A0A517NUE9-F1
#
_cell.length_a   1.000
_cell.length_b   1.000
_cell.length_c   1.000
_cell.angle_alpha   90.00
_cell.angle_beta   90.00
_cell.angle_gamma   90.00
#
_symmetry.space_group_name_H-M   'P 1'
#
loop_
_entity.id
_entity.type
_entity.pdbx_description
1 polymer ?
#
loop_
_entity_poly.entity_id
_entity_poly.type
_entity_poly.pdbx_seq_one_letter_code
_entity_poly.pdbx_strand_id
1 'polypeptide(L)'
;MSERESHLRQLSELLGDRDSADSKNSTRELARLAALLQDRESKKTRFRTREDMLKRLRQLRESYIAAQDFSEGDIVVWKDGMKNRSYPDYNEPVIVMEILGEPRVADHDSGTPYYHEELTVKLGWLDSDDELVCFHYDGNRFKKADDTE
;
A
#
# COMPACT_ATOMS: atom_id res chain seq x y z
N MET A 1 -20.05 57.75 -6.73
CA MET A 1 -20.32 56.33 -6.99
C MET A 1 -18.98 55.68 -7.27
N SER A 2 -18.51 54.81 -6.37
CA SER A 2 -17.12 54.35 -6.32
C SER A 2 -16.85 53.27 -7.37
N GLU A 3 -15.71 53.32 -8.07
CA GLU A 3 -15.28 52.34 -9.09
C GLU A 3 -15.33 50.88 -8.56
N ARG A 4 -15.19 50.70 -7.25
CA ARG A 4 -15.35 49.40 -6.57
C ARG A 4 -16.75 48.81 -6.67
N GLU A 5 -17.80 49.64 -6.64
CA GLU A 5 -19.19 49.17 -6.73
C GLU A 5 -19.57 48.78 -8.16
N SER A 6 -18.95 49.43 -9.16
CA SER A 6 -19.09 49.07 -10.57
C SER A 6 -18.43 47.72 -10.86
N HIS A 7 -17.22 47.50 -10.32
CA HIS A 7 -16.50 46.23 -10.49
C HIS A 7 -17.20 45.06 -9.81
N LEU A 8 -17.80 45.27 -8.64
CA LEU A 8 -18.56 44.23 -7.93
C LEU A 8 -19.88 43.88 -8.63
N ARG A 9 -20.52 44.84 -9.31
CA ARG A 9 -21.70 44.56 -10.15
C ARG A 9 -21.35 43.78 -11.42
N GLN A 10 -20.26 44.16 -12.11
CA GLN A 10 -19.77 43.40 -13.27
C GLN A 10 -19.34 41.97 -12.91
N LEU A 11 -18.76 41.76 -11.73
CA LEU A 11 -18.42 40.42 -11.23
C LEU A 11 -19.67 39.60 -10.86
N SER A 12 -20.71 40.24 -10.32
CA SER A 12 -21.99 39.59 -10.03
C SER A 12 -22.75 39.19 -11.29
N GLU A 13 -22.69 39.98 -12.36
CA GLU A 13 -23.27 39.64 -13.67
C GLU A 13 -22.49 38.53 -14.37
N LEU A 14 -21.15 38.50 -14.25
CA LEU A 14 -20.32 37.45 -14.85
C LEU A 14 -20.53 36.07 -14.21
N LEU A 15 -20.97 36.04 -12.95
CA LEU A 15 -21.27 34.82 -12.19
C LEU A 15 -22.74 34.41 -12.25
N GLY A 16 -23.61 35.26 -12.80
CA GLY A 16 -25.07 35.06 -12.81
C GLY A 16 -25.61 34.15 -13.90
N ASP A 17 -24.82 33.81 -14.94
CA ASP A 17 -25.35 33.20 -16.17
C ASP A 17 -24.60 31.93 -16.63
N ARG A 18 -23.90 31.25 -15.71
CA ARG A 18 -23.35 29.90 -15.98
C ARG A 18 -24.24 28.82 -15.36
N ASP A 19 -24.96 28.17 -16.26
CA ASP A 19 -25.82 26.99 -16.08
C ASP A 19 -25.72 26.24 -14.74
N SER A 20 -26.88 26.12 -14.10
CA SER A 20 -27.13 25.35 -12.86
C SER A 20 -26.68 23.88 -12.89
N ALA A 21 -26.41 23.31 -14.06
CA ALA A 21 -25.86 21.96 -14.24
C ALA A 21 -24.31 21.92 -14.07
N ASP A 22 -23.61 22.96 -14.49
CA ASP A 22 -22.14 23.06 -14.43
C ASP A 22 -21.65 23.38 -13.01
N SER A 23 -22.44 24.16 -12.27
CA SER A 23 -22.25 24.39 -10.83
C SER A 23 -22.37 23.09 -10.01
N LYS A 24 -23.36 22.23 -10.32
CA LYS A 24 -23.53 20.93 -9.66
C LYS A 24 -22.40 19.96 -9.98
N ASN A 25 -21.90 19.97 -11.22
CA ASN A 25 -20.77 19.13 -11.62
C ASN A 25 -19.47 19.59 -10.96
N SER A 26 -19.22 20.91 -10.94
CA SER A 26 -18.10 21.53 -10.23
C SER A 26 -18.13 21.24 -8.73
N THR A 27 -19.32 21.24 -8.12
CA THR A 27 -19.48 20.91 -6.69
C THR A 27 -19.16 19.43 -6.40
N ARG A 28 -19.52 18.51 -7.32
CA ARG A 28 -19.18 17.08 -7.19
C ARG A 28 -17.69 16.81 -7.36
N GLU A 29 -17.06 17.46 -8.33
CA GLU A 29 -15.61 17.35 -8.55
C GLU A 29 -14.82 17.93 -7.36
N LEU A 30 -15.28 19.06 -6.80
CA LEU A 30 -14.70 19.62 -5.57
C LEU A 30 -14.88 18.68 -4.37
N ALA A 31 -16.04 18.03 -4.22
CA ALA A 31 -16.26 17.04 -3.16
C ALA A 31 -15.38 15.80 -3.34
N ARG A 32 -15.15 15.35 -4.58
CA ARG A 32 -14.27 14.22 -4.89
C ARG A 32 -12.80 14.55 -4.64
N LEU A 33 -12.36 15.75 -5.02
CA LEU A 33 -11.02 16.25 -4.71
C LEU A 33 -10.84 16.46 -3.21
N ALA A 34 -11.84 16.97 -2.50
CA ALA A 34 -11.81 17.10 -1.04
C ALA A 34 -11.74 15.73 -0.37
N ALA A 35 -12.46 14.71 -0.86
CA ALA A 35 -12.39 13.35 -0.36
C ALA A 35 -11.03 12.69 -0.65
N LEU A 36 -10.45 12.91 -1.83
CA LEU A 36 -9.10 12.44 -2.17
C LEU A 36 -8.02 13.15 -1.35
N LEU A 37 -8.20 14.45 -1.08
CA LEU A 37 -7.33 15.21 -0.19
C LEU A 37 -7.49 14.79 1.26
N GLN A 38 -8.71 14.48 1.73
CA GLN A 38 -8.95 13.92 3.06
C GLN A 38 -8.40 12.51 3.21
N ASP A 39 -8.51 11.65 2.19
CA ASP A 39 -7.90 10.31 2.15
C ASP A 39 -6.36 10.40 2.12
N ARG A 40 -5.82 11.36 1.35
CA ARG A 40 -4.37 11.61 1.30
C ARG A 40 -3.85 12.25 2.59
N GLU A 41 -4.58 13.19 3.17
CA GLU A 41 -4.31 13.78 4.49
C GLU A 41 -4.36 12.68 5.54
N SER A 42 -5.43 11.90 5.65
CA SER A 42 -5.53 10.80 6.63
C SER A 42 -4.47 9.69 6.45
N LYS A 43 -4.00 9.45 5.22
CA LYS A 43 -2.80 8.63 4.95
C LYS A 43 -1.51 9.31 5.44
N LYS A 44 -1.40 10.64 5.35
CA LYS A 44 -0.32 11.46 5.91
C LYS A 44 -0.42 11.62 7.44
N THR A 45 -1.60 11.71 8.03
CA THR A 45 -1.87 11.88 9.47
C THR A 45 -1.86 10.57 10.25
N ARG A 46 -1.29 9.48 9.68
CA ARG A 46 -1.04 8.23 10.40
C ARG A 46 0.07 8.33 11.46
N PHE A 47 0.58 9.52 11.74
CA PHE A 47 1.40 9.81 12.92
C PHE A 47 0.45 9.89 14.14
N ARG A 48 0.01 8.77 14.74
CA ARG A 48 0.77 7.98 15.73
C ARG A 48 1.69 8.90 16.52
N THR A 49 1.39 9.08 17.80
CA THR A 49 2.33 9.71 18.73
C THR A 49 3.70 9.04 18.59
N ARG A 50 4.79 9.71 18.99
CA ARG A 50 6.12 9.08 19.02
C ARG A 50 6.07 7.72 19.73
N GLU A 51 5.26 7.63 20.78
CA GLU A 51 5.02 6.40 21.53
C GLU A 51 4.37 5.29 20.68
N ASP A 52 3.30 5.60 19.95
CA ASP A 52 2.65 4.64 19.05
C ASP A 52 3.58 4.16 17.93
N MET A 53 4.42 5.05 17.41
CA MET A 53 5.41 4.71 16.40
C MET A 53 6.46 3.75 16.96
N LEU A 54 7.01 4.04 18.14
CA LEU A 54 7.97 3.17 18.83
C LEU A 54 7.36 1.80 19.14
N LYS A 55 6.09 1.78 19.59
CA LYS A 55 5.35 0.55 19.84
C LYS A 55 5.19 -0.27 18.57
N ARG A 56 4.77 0.35 17.46
CA ARG A 56 4.62 -0.37 16.18
C ARG A 56 5.96 -0.92 15.68
N LEU A 57 7.05 -0.14 15.75
CA LEU A 57 8.35 -0.59 15.29
C LEU A 57 8.83 -1.82 16.06
N ARG A 58 8.62 -1.86 17.38
CA ARG A 58 8.93 -3.03 18.20
C ARG A 58 8.10 -4.24 17.79
N GLN A 59 6.80 -4.07 17.62
CA GLN A 59 5.89 -5.14 17.18
C GLN A 59 6.28 -5.71 15.81
N LEU A 60 6.59 -4.83 14.84
CA LEU A 60 7.02 -5.25 13.51
C LEU A 60 8.37 -5.98 13.56
N ARG A 61 9.34 -5.47 14.34
CA ARG A 61 10.62 -6.14 14.52
C ARG A 61 10.44 -7.54 15.11
N GLU A 62 9.65 -7.67 16.17
CA GLU A 62 9.36 -8.96 16.82
C GLU A 62 8.71 -9.94 15.84
N SER A 63 7.72 -9.48 15.07
CA SER A 63 7.07 -10.27 14.03
C SER A 63 8.05 -10.70 12.93
N TYR A 64 8.96 -9.82 12.52
CA TYR A 64 9.93 -10.10 11.47
C TYR A 64 10.96 -11.15 11.89
N ILE A 65 11.55 -11.02 13.09
CA ILE A 65 12.60 -11.96 13.56
C ILE A 65 12.04 -13.30 14.07
N ALA A 66 10.71 -13.42 14.20
CA ALA A 66 10.08 -14.66 14.62
C ALA A 66 10.39 -15.76 13.59
N ALA A 67 11.00 -16.84 14.05
CA ALA A 67 11.37 -17.98 13.21
C ALA A 67 10.15 -18.49 12.43
N GLN A 68 10.39 -18.84 11.16
CA GLN A 68 9.40 -19.48 10.30
C GLN A 68 9.80 -20.94 10.07
N ASP A 69 8.85 -21.86 10.21
CA ASP A 69 9.01 -23.30 10.07
C ASP A 69 8.29 -23.81 8.80
N PHE A 70 8.52 -23.12 7.69
CA PHE A 70 7.91 -23.45 6.42
C PHE A 70 8.43 -24.78 5.86
N SER A 71 7.55 -25.49 5.18
CA SER A 71 7.85 -26.64 4.35
C SER A 71 7.33 -26.41 2.94
N GLU A 72 7.90 -27.10 1.95
CA GLU A 72 7.35 -27.10 0.59
C GLU A 72 5.88 -27.54 0.61
N GLY A 73 5.03 -26.82 -0.11
CA GLY A 73 3.59 -27.02 -0.13
C GLY A 73 2.80 -26.23 0.91
N ASP A 74 3.45 -25.60 1.91
CA ASP A 74 2.75 -24.74 2.87
C ASP A 74 2.10 -23.55 2.15
N ILE A 75 0.88 -23.20 2.55
CA ILE A 75 0.22 -21.96 2.13
C ILE A 75 0.61 -20.85 3.10
N VAL A 76 1.10 -19.74 2.55
CA VAL A 76 1.58 -18.60 3.32
C VAL A 76 0.97 -17.30 2.81
N VAL A 77 0.96 -16.29 3.66
CA VAL A 77 0.53 -14.92 3.37
C VAL A 77 1.51 -13.93 3.98
N TRP A 78 1.49 -12.68 3.51
CA TRP A 78 2.25 -11.61 4.14
C TRP A 78 1.88 -11.45 5.63
N LYS A 79 2.89 -11.24 6.47
CA LYS A 79 2.69 -10.67 7.80
C LYS A 79 2.23 -9.22 7.69
N ASP A 80 1.42 -8.78 8.65
CA ASP A 80 0.88 -7.42 8.70
C ASP A 80 1.99 -6.35 8.65
N GLY A 81 1.98 -5.54 7.58
CA GLY A 81 2.94 -4.46 7.40
C GLY A 81 4.30 -4.91 6.86
N MET A 82 4.43 -6.14 6.35
CA MET A 82 5.68 -6.69 5.80
C MET A 82 5.75 -6.77 4.27
N LYS A 83 4.63 -6.55 3.55
CA LYS A 83 4.59 -6.54 2.08
C LYS A 83 5.54 -5.49 1.54
N ASN A 84 6.44 -5.94 0.67
CA ASN A 84 7.50 -5.12 0.12
C ASN A 84 7.72 -5.38 -1.39
N ARG A 85 6.80 -6.10 -2.05
CA ARG A 85 6.75 -6.35 -3.49
C ARG A 85 5.35 -6.10 -4.01
N SER A 86 5.17 -5.95 -5.32
CA SER A 86 3.85 -5.75 -5.92
C SER A 86 2.92 -6.92 -5.71
N TYR A 87 3.47 -8.15 -5.79
CA TYR A 87 2.75 -9.40 -5.67
C TYR A 87 3.40 -10.32 -4.64
N PRO A 88 2.62 -11.19 -3.98
CA PRO A 88 1.15 -11.21 -3.98
C PRO A 88 0.57 -10.02 -3.21
N ASP A 89 -0.74 -9.80 -3.27
CA ASP A 89 -1.46 -8.87 -2.40
C ASP A 89 -1.50 -9.32 -0.94
N TYR A 90 -1.81 -8.38 -0.04
CA TYR A 90 -2.04 -8.76 1.36
C TYR A 90 -3.22 -9.74 1.45
N ASN A 91 -3.06 -10.79 2.26
CA ASN A 91 -4.02 -11.89 2.43
C ASN A 91 -4.28 -12.74 1.18
N GLU A 92 -3.59 -12.49 0.08
CA GLU A 92 -3.62 -13.39 -1.07
C GLU A 92 -2.72 -14.61 -0.76
N PRO A 93 -3.28 -15.84 -0.79
CA PRO A 93 -2.55 -17.05 -0.45
C PRO A 93 -1.55 -17.40 -1.54
N VAL A 94 -0.34 -17.77 -1.12
CA VAL A 94 0.72 -18.26 -2.01
C VAL A 94 1.32 -19.53 -1.47
N ILE A 95 1.83 -20.38 -2.36
CA ILE A 95 2.37 -21.69 -2.00
C ILE A 95 3.90 -21.65 -1.92
N VAL A 96 4.46 -22.30 -0.91
CA VAL A 96 5.92 -22.49 -0.80
C VAL A 96 6.37 -23.51 -1.82
N MET A 97 7.17 -23.08 -2.79
CA MET A 97 7.71 -23.94 -3.85
C MET A 97 9.07 -24.54 -3.45
N GLU A 98 9.87 -23.81 -2.70
CA GLU A 98 11.23 -24.21 -2.29
C GLU A 98 11.67 -23.41 -1.07
N ILE A 99 12.33 -24.08 -0.11
CA ILE A 99 13.11 -23.43 0.95
C ILE A 99 14.59 -23.44 0.54
N LEU A 100 15.19 -22.26 0.41
CA LEU A 100 16.57 -22.16 -0.06
C LEU A 100 17.53 -22.53 1.08
N GLY A 101 18.41 -23.51 0.83
CA GLY A 101 19.46 -23.90 1.79
C GLY A 101 20.50 -22.80 2.04
N GLU A 102 20.70 -21.90 1.08
CA GLU A 102 21.51 -20.70 1.21
C GLU A 102 20.73 -19.48 0.70
N PRO A 103 20.71 -18.34 1.43
CA PRO A 103 20.00 -17.15 0.98
C PRO A 103 20.58 -16.61 -0.33
N ARG A 104 19.70 -16.20 -1.25
CA ARG A 104 20.08 -15.45 -2.45
C ARG A 104 20.01 -13.96 -2.15
N VAL A 105 21.07 -13.24 -2.44
CA VAL A 105 21.10 -11.79 -2.28
C VAL A 105 20.44 -11.15 -3.49
N ALA A 106 19.41 -10.33 -3.26
CA ALA A 106 18.77 -9.58 -4.33
C ALA A 106 19.74 -8.56 -4.95
N ASP A 107 19.81 -8.54 -6.28
CA ASP A 107 20.61 -7.56 -7.04
C ASP A 107 19.80 -6.28 -7.28
N HIS A 108 20.03 -5.29 -6.42
CA HIS A 108 19.32 -4.00 -6.44
C HIS A 108 20.29 -2.85 -6.17
N ASP A 109 19.87 -1.62 -6.45
CA ASP A 109 20.64 -0.42 -6.10
C ASP A 109 20.64 -0.19 -4.58
N SER A 110 21.77 0.30 -4.06
CA SER A 110 21.99 0.57 -2.63
C SER A 110 21.06 1.61 -2.00
N GLY A 111 20.39 2.41 -2.82
CA GLY A 111 19.37 3.36 -2.39
C GLY A 111 17.99 2.74 -2.14
N THR A 112 17.81 1.44 -2.38
CA THR A 112 16.51 0.77 -2.25
C THR A 112 16.42 -0.06 -0.96
N PRO A 113 15.22 -0.21 -0.35
CA PRO A 113 15.02 -1.10 0.79
C PRO A 113 15.27 -2.59 0.50
N TYR A 114 15.52 -2.95 -0.75
CA TYR A 114 15.71 -4.32 -1.24
C TYR A 114 17.18 -4.63 -1.53
N TYR A 115 18.05 -3.64 -1.36
CA TYR A 115 19.48 -3.83 -1.48
C TYR A 115 19.96 -4.86 -0.46
N HIS A 116 20.65 -5.89 -0.94
CA HIS A 116 21.09 -7.02 -0.12
C HIS A 116 19.97 -7.70 0.66
N GLU A 117 18.74 -7.69 0.16
CA GLU A 117 17.70 -8.50 0.76
C GLU A 117 18.05 -9.98 0.60
N GLU A 118 18.08 -10.69 1.74
CA GLU A 118 18.29 -12.13 1.80
C GLU A 118 16.99 -12.85 1.44
N LEU A 119 16.95 -13.39 0.22
CA LEU A 119 15.83 -14.19 -0.25
C LEU A 119 16.06 -15.63 0.20
N THR A 120 15.13 -16.18 0.96
CA THR A 120 15.27 -17.48 1.63
C THR A 120 14.23 -18.49 1.17
N VAL A 121 13.19 -18.06 0.44
CA VAL A 121 12.11 -18.93 -0.05
C VAL A 121 11.74 -18.57 -1.48
N LYS A 122 11.31 -19.58 -2.25
CA LYS A 122 10.64 -19.39 -3.53
C LYS A 122 9.15 -19.63 -3.34
N LEU A 123 8.32 -18.66 -3.71
CA LEU A 123 6.86 -18.74 -3.58
C LEU A 123 6.20 -18.71 -4.96
N GLY A 124 5.12 -19.47 -5.09
CA GLY A 124 4.27 -19.56 -6.27
C GLY A 124 2.91 -18.90 -6.02
N TRP A 125 2.42 -18.15 -6.99
CA TRP A 125 1.09 -17.53 -6.98
C TRP A 125 0.47 -17.53 -8.38
N LEU A 126 -0.83 -17.26 -8.47
CA LEU A 126 -1.55 -17.23 -9.74
C LEU A 126 -1.64 -15.79 -10.24
N ASP A 127 -1.20 -15.55 -11.48
CA ASP A 127 -1.39 -14.24 -12.10
C ASP A 127 -2.82 -14.01 -12.60
N SER A 128 -3.05 -12.92 -13.35
CA SER A 128 -4.38 -12.58 -13.88
C SER A 128 -4.95 -13.58 -14.88
N ASP A 129 -4.11 -14.45 -15.45
CA ASP A 129 -4.50 -15.46 -16.44
C ASP A 129 -4.57 -16.87 -15.80
N ASP A 130 -4.59 -16.96 -14.46
CA ASP A 130 -4.54 -18.19 -13.68
C ASP A 130 -3.28 -19.04 -13.96
N GLU A 131 -2.18 -18.41 -14.37
CA GLU A 131 -0.90 -19.08 -14.59
C GLU A 131 -0.03 -19.06 -13.33
N LEU A 132 0.65 -20.18 -13.06
CA LEU A 132 1.58 -20.27 -11.93
C LEU A 132 2.86 -19.48 -12.22
N VAL A 133 3.06 -18.39 -11.49
CA VAL A 133 4.27 -17.58 -11.52
C VAL A 133 5.03 -17.72 -10.20
N CYS A 134 6.36 -17.69 -10.25
CA CYS A 134 7.22 -17.93 -9.09
C CYS A 134 8.26 -16.82 -8.90
N PHE A 135 8.41 -16.34 -7.68
CA PHE A 135 9.44 -15.37 -7.31
C PHE A 135 10.16 -15.77 -6.02
N HIS A 136 11.33 -15.19 -5.80
CA HIS A 136 12.10 -15.36 -4.57
C HIS A 136 11.78 -14.24 -3.60
N TYR A 137 11.64 -14.60 -2.31
CA TYR A 137 11.25 -13.69 -1.25
C TYR A 137 12.09 -13.93 0.02
N ASP A 138 12.11 -12.93 0.90
CA ASP A 138 12.51 -13.09 2.29
C ASP A 138 11.38 -13.75 3.08
N GLY A 139 11.58 -15.00 3.49
CA GLY A 139 10.61 -15.81 4.23
C GLY A 139 10.20 -15.20 5.58
N ASN A 140 11.03 -14.35 6.19
CA ASN A 140 10.71 -13.69 7.47
C ASN A 140 9.50 -12.74 7.37
N ARG A 141 9.14 -12.34 6.15
CA ARG A 141 8.00 -11.45 5.86
C ARG A 141 6.66 -12.18 5.76
N PHE A 142 6.68 -13.51 5.72
CA PHE A 142 5.50 -14.34 5.56
C PHE A 142 5.14 -15.05 6.86
N LYS A 143 3.90 -15.50 6.95
CA LYS A 143 3.37 -16.41 7.96
C LYS A 143 2.54 -17.48 7.25
N LYS A 144 2.37 -18.65 7.85
CA LYS A 144 1.39 -19.63 7.34
C LYS A 144 0.00 -19.00 7.30
N ALA A 145 -0.76 -19.27 6.26
CA ALA A 145 -2.15 -18.88 6.20
C ALA A 145 -2.91 -19.60 7.31
N ASP A 146 -3.86 -18.93 7.93
CA ASP A 146 -4.76 -19.60 8.86
C ASP A 146 -5.66 -20.53 8.03
N ASP A 147 -5.66 -21.83 8.33
CA ASP A 147 -6.57 -22.81 7.72
C ASP A 147 -8.00 -22.37 8.03
N THR A 148 -8.59 -21.61 7.11
CA THR A 148 -10.00 -21.24 7.19
C THR A 148 -10.73 -22.21 6.28
N GLU A 149 -11.20 -23.31 6.88
CA GLU A 149 -12.20 -24.22 6.30
C GLU A 149 -13.50 -23.47 5.93
#